data_AF-A0A2G2Q2U8-F1
#
_entry.id   AF-A0A2G2Q2U8-F1
#
_cell.length_a   1.000
_cell.length_b   1.000
_cell.length_c   1.000
_cell.angle_alpha   90.00
_cell.angle_beta   90.00
_cell.angle_gamma   90.00
#
_symmetry.space_group_name_H-M   'P 1'
#
loop_
_entity.id
_entity.type
_entity.pdbx_description
1 polymer ?
#
loop_
_entity_poly.entity_id
_entity_poly.type
_entity_poly.pdbx_seq_one_letter_code
_entity_poly.pdbx_strand_id
1 'polypeptide(L)'
;MQFAILVSVIIAVLLGSFLTLSHTHRLFNLQSNLVLKTIDNVNLGIGYGNNAKTIFTDSITLPPEEENIANTIVRRRFWGGFELLESESSFKATKFKKLALVGSQLPKTPISLVLSENKIPLVLVGDTKIEGTAYISDKGVKAGSISGHYFTGTKLINGQIHYGQNSLPQLLPSWEHHIAQFSDFIPSQEDIVIPIGEENKNSFFNPTQVIFQPEELVLNETYIGNILIKSDSEIRISKHATIIDATLVAPKIIIEKGFLGNLSCIASESIVIEEGVKLSYPSALIIKEKTNKATSQSTNATKASISIVGDSHISGYLVFLEDRNPSSTNRTKVNIVIGSKATIQGQLYCQGSTQLDGTVLGSVFTKRFVTKGFGSVYVNHIYNGKILGYDLNSAYCGLPFLNYNKGVTKWLY
;
A
#
# COMPACT_ATOMS: atom_id res chain seq x y z
N MET A 1 78.95 7.01 24.31
CA MET A 1 77.83 6.15 24.77
C MET A 1 76.48 6.87 24.77
N GLN A 2 76.35 8.10 25.30
CA GLN A 2 75.07 8.83 25.36
C GLN A 2 74.40 9.06 23.98
N PHE A 3 75.16 9.34 22.93
CA PHE A 3 74.63 9.53 21.57
C PHE A 3 74.01 8.24 20.98
N ALA A 4 74.64 7.07 21.22
CA ALA A 4 74.12 5.79 20.77
C ALA A 4 72.79 5.43 21.46
N ILE A 5 72.67 5.75 22.74
CA ILE A 5 71.43 5.57 23.51
C ILE A 5 70.32 6.47 22.94
N LEU A 6 70.61 7.76 22.70
CA LEU A 6 69.66 8.70 22.10
C LEU A 6 69.17 8.24 20.72
N VAL A 7 70.10 7.84 19.84
CA VAL A 7 69.76 7.30 18.51
C VAL A 7 68.94 6.01 18.63
N SER A 8 69.25 5.11 19.56
CA SER A 8 68.46 3.88 19.76
C SER A 8 67.03 4.16 20.24
N VAL A 9 66.84 5.16 21.10
CA VAL A 9 65.52 5.56 21.61
C VAL A 9 64.70 6.18 20.47
N ILE A 10 65.31 7.03 19.65
CA ILE A 10 64.63 7.61 18.47
C ILE A 10 64.20 6.51 17.50
N ILE A 11 65.08 5.56 17.20
CA ILE A 11 64.77 4.42 16.33
C ILE A 11 63.63 3.57 16.93
N ALA A 12 63.67 3.28 18.24
CA ALA A 12 62.62 2.52 18.91
C ALA A 12 61.26 3.23 18.87
N VAL A 13 61.22 4.54 19.06
CA VAL A 13 59.99 5.35 18.97
C VAL A 13 59.46 5.37 17.54
N LEU A 14 60.32 5.55 16.53
CA LEU A 14 59.91 5.52 15.12
C LEU A 14 59.37 4.15 14.71
N LEU A 15 60.04 3.06 15.11
CA LEU A 15 59.57 1.70 14.85
C LEU A 15 58.25 1.41 15.58
N GLY A 16 58.13 1.84 16.85
CA GLY A 16 56.88 1.73 17.60
C GLY A 16 55.73 2.50 16.96
N SER A 17 55.98 3.73 16.48
CA SER A 17 55.00 4.54 15.76
C SER A 17 54.60 3.89 14.43
N PHE A 18 55.56 3.34 13.68
CA PHE A 18 55.26 2.65 12.42
C PHE A 18 54.47 1.35 12.64
N LEU A 19 54.83 0.55 13.64
CA LEU A 19 54.12 -0.69 13.99
C LEU A 19 52.69 -0.39 14.44
N THR A 20 52.49 0.62 15.29
CA THR A 20 51.15 1.04 15.74
C THR A 20 50.31 1.58 14.59
N LEU A 21 50.88 2.38 13.69
CA LEU A 21 50.20 2.87 12.49
C LEU A 21 49.77 1.71 11.57
N SER A 22 50.68 0.77 11.30
CA SER A 22 50.39 -0.41 10.46
C SER A 22 49.30 -1.29 11.06
N HIS A 23 49.38 -1.56 12.36
CA HIS A 23 48.36 -2.32 13.09
C HIS A 23 47.00 -1.60 13.05
N THR A 24 46.99 -0.29 13.29
CA THR A 24 45.76 0.52 13.27
C THR A 24 45.13 0.52 11.89
N HIS A 25 45.92 0.69 10.82
CA HIS A 25 45.40 0.67 9.46
C HIS A 25 44.84 -0.70 9.08
N ARG A 26 45.53 -1.79 9.47
CA ARG A 26 45.01 -3.15 9.27
C ARG A 26 43.69 -3.38 10.01
N LEU A 27 43.60 -2.95 11.26
CA LEU A 27 42.40 -3.07 12.08
C LEU A 27 41.24 -2.26 11.47
N PHE A 28 41.50 -1.03 11.04
CA PHE A 28 40.52 -0.18 10.37
C PHE A 28 40.02 -0.79 9.05
N ASN A 29 40.92 -1.35 8.24
CA ASN A 29 40.55 -2.01 6.99
C ASN A 29 39.69 -3.26 7.25
N LEU A 30 40.03 -4.05 8.26
CA LEU A 30 39.23 -5.20 8.67
C LEU A 30 37.83 -4.77 9.14
N GLN A 31 37.73 -3.77 9.99
CA GLN A 31 36.44 -3.25 10.45
C GLN A 31 35.59 -2.67 9.31
N SER A 32 36.21 -1.90 8.41
CA SER A 32 35.52 -1.32 7.25
C SER A 32 34.97 -2.40 6.32
N ASN A 33 35.78 -3.42 6.01
CA ASN A 33 35.35 -4.54 5.17
C ASN A 33 34.19 -5.33 5.81
N LEU A 34 34.20 -5.50 7.14
CA LEU A 34 33.11 -6.17 7.86
C LEU A 34 31.80 -5.36 7.79
N VAL A 35 31.88 -4.03 7.93
CA VAL A 35 30.70 -3.16 7.81
C VAL A 35 30.13 -3.23 6.40
N LEU A 36 30.96 -3.11 5.37
CA LEU A 36 30.53 -3.22 3.98
C LEU A 36 29.85 -4.57 3.68
N LYS A 37 30.50 -5.68 4.06
CA LYS A 37 29.92 -7.02 3.92
C LYS A 37 28.58 -7.18 4.64
N THR A 38 28.44 -6.60 5.84
CA THR A 38 27.18 -6.65 6.59
C THR A 38 26.07 -5.86 5.88
N ILE A 39 26.38 -4.70 5.31
CA ILE A 39 25.44 -3.89 4.53
C ILE A 39 25.02 -4.63 3.26
N ASP A 40 25.98 -5.23 2.54
CA ASP A 40 25.71 -6.00 1.32
C ASP A 40 24.81 -7.20 1.61
N ASN A 41 25.06 -7.93 2.69
CA ASN A 41 24.19 -9.04 3.12
C ASN A 41 22.76 -8.59 3.43
N VAL A 42 22.58 -7.43 4.06
CA VAL A 42 21.24 -6.87 4.29
C VAL A 42 20.56 -6.51 2.96
N ASN A 43 21.29 -5.97 1.99
CA ASN A 43 20.75 -5.70 0.65
C ASN A 43 20.33 -6.99 -0.06
N LEU A 44 21.16 -8.03 0.02
CA LEU A 44 20.86 -9.36 -0.50
C LEU A 44 19.62 -9.94 0.18
N GLY A 45 19.47 -9.77 1.48
CA GLY A 45 18.28 -10.21 2.23
C GLY A 45 17.00 -9.53 1.75
N ILE A 46 17.02 -8.21 1.47
CA ILE A 46 15.88 -7.51 0.85
C ILE A 46 15.60 -8.05 -0.56
N GLY A 47 16.65 -8.25 -1.37
CA GLY A 47 16.52 -8.83 -2.71
C GLY A 47 15.89 -10.23 -2.70
N TYR A 48 16.32 -11.07 -1.75
CA TYR A 48 15.79 -12.42 -1.54
C TYR A 48 14.31 -12.41 -1.15
N GLY A 49 13.92 -11.51 -0.23
CA GLY A 49 12.54 -11.34 0.21
C GLY A 49 11.59 -10.77 -0.84
N ASN A 50 12.12 -10.09 -1.87
CA ASN A 50 11.34 -9.54 -2.98
C ASN A 50 11.01 -10.55 -4.09
N ASN A 51 11.68 -11.70 -4.11
CA ASN A 51 11.46 -12.71 -5.14
C ASN A 51 10.14 -13.46 -4.92
N ALA A 52 9.31 -13.55 -5.97
CA ALA A 52 8.01 -14.22 -5.91
C ALA A 52 8.10 -15.71 -5.54
N LYS A 53 9.22 -16.36 -5.85
CA LYS A 53 9.45 -17.78 -5.56
C LYS A 53 9.80 -18.05 -4.10
N THR A 54 10.13 -17.00 -3.35
CA THR A 54 10.55 -17.11 -1.97
C THR A 54 9.33 -17.13 -1.05
N ILE A 55 9.01 -18.31 -0.52
CA ILE A 55 7.89 -18.54 0.38
C ILE A 55 8.43 -18.68 1.82
N PHE A 56 8.20 -17.66 2.64
CA PHE A 56 8.31 -17.74 4.09
C PHE A 56 7.23 -16.86 4.71
N THR A 57 6.73 -17.29 5.86
CA THR A 57 5.57 -16.68 6.54
C THR A 57 5.99 -15.59 7.51
N ASP A 58 7.02 -15.82 8.31
CA ASP A 58 7.44 -14.91 9.38
C ASP A 58 8.91 -14.51 9.24
N SER A 59 9.82 -15.48 9.33
CA SER A 59 11.24 -15.23 9.13
C SER A 59 11.97 -16.38 8.45
N ILE A 60 13.10 -16.06 7.83
CA ILE A 60 14.04 -17.03 7.28
C ILE A 60 15.47 -16.56 7.56
N THR A 61 16.31 -17.50 7.98
CA THR A 61 17.76 -17.28 8.11
C THR A 61 18.43 -17.73 6.82
N LEU A 62 19.17 -16.82 6.18
CA LEU A 62 19.93 -17.15 4.99
C LEU A 62 21.26 -17.80 5.40
N PRO A 63 21.66 -18.91 4.74
CA PRO A 63 22.96 -19.50 4.97
C PRO A 63 24.05 -18.50 4.54
N PRO A 64 25.17 -18.42 5.28
CA PRO A 64 26.26 -17.54 4.89
C PRO A 64 26.89 -18.04 3.58
N GLU A 65 27.13 -17.14 2.63
CA GLU A 65 27.75 -17.47 1.34
C GLU A 65 29.24 -17.87 1.49
N GLU A 66 29.91 -17.45 2.56
CA GLU A 66 31.28 -17.86 2.92
C GLU A 66 31.36 -18.27 4.40
N GLU A 67 32.18 -19.27 4.72
CA GLU A 67 32.49 -19.63 6.11
C GLU A 67 33.03 -18.40 6.87
N ASN A 68 32.36 -18.04 7.97
CA ASN A 68 32.62 -16.86 8.82
C ASN A 68 32.02 -15.51 8.39
N ILE A 69 30.87 -15.48 7.72
CA ILE A 69 30.16 -14.23 7.44
C ILE A 69 28.73 -14.24 8.01
N ALA A 70 28.27 -13.04 8.36
CA ALA A 70 27.08 -12.68 9.12
C ALA A 70 25.82 -13.56 8.95
N ASN A 71 25.16 -13.86 10.07
CA ASN A 71 23.82 -14.44 10.03
C ASN A 71 22.84 -13.36 9.57
N THR A 72 22.17 -13.63 8.45
CA THR A 72 21.17 -12.71 7.88
C THR A 72 19.78 -13.28 8.08
N ILE A 73 18.96 -12.56 8.83
CA ILE A 73 17.57 -12.90 9.10
C ILE A 73 16.71 -11.94 8.28
N VAL A 74 15.82 -12.51 7.48
CA VAL A 74 14.81 -11.75 6.75
C VAL A 74 13.47 -12.01 7.43
N ARG A 75 12.75 -10.95 7.82
CA ARG A 75 11.42 -11.02 8.43
C ARG A 75 10.41 -10.34 7.53
N ARG A 76 9.22 -10.92 7.42
CA ARG A 76 8.11 -10.39 6.64
C ARG A 76 6.93 -10.16 7.56
N ARG A 77 6.44 -8.93 7.57
CA ARG A 77 5.28 -8.49 8.34
C ARG A 77 4.38 -7.64 7.43
N PHE A 78 3.33 -7.09 7.99
CA PHE A 78 2.47 -6.14 7.29
C PHE A 78 2.38 -4.85 8.07
N TRP A 79 2.22 -3.73 7.35
CA TRP A 79 1.99 -2.42 7.91
C TRP A 79 0.90 -1.71 7.11
N GLY A 80 -0.27 -1.56 7.73
CA GLY A 80 -1.47 -1.09 7.06
C GLY A 80 -1.78 -1.92 5.81
N GLY A 81 -1.86 -1.28 4.66
CA GLY A 81 -2.10 -1.93 3.36
C GLY A 81 -0.89 -2.58 2.69
N PHE A 82 0.30 -2.51 3.29
CA PHE A 82 1.55 -2.89 2.63
C PHE A 82 2.26 -4.04 3.35
N GLU A 83 3.10 -4.77 2.60
CA GLU A 83 4.06 -5.69 3.21
C GLU A 83 5.26 -4.92 3.74
N LEU A 84 5.72 -5.28 4.93
CA LEU A 84 6.92 -4.75 5.56
C LEU A 84 8.00 -5.84 5.53
N LEU A 85 9.09 -5.56 4.81
CA LEU A 85 10.24 -6.44 4.75
C LEU A 85 11.37 -5.88 5.59
N GLU A 86 11.86 -6.70 6.51
CA GLU A 86 13.01 -6.40 7.34
C GLU A 86 14.13 -7.37 6.99
N SER A 87 15.32 -6.84 6.76
CA SER A 87 16.54 -7.65 6.69
C SER A 87 17.52 -7.17 7.75
N GLU A 88 17.99 -8.11 8.56
CA GLU A 88 18.93 -7.87 9.64
C GLU A 88 20.12 -8.80 9.44
N SER A 89 21.32 -8.23 9.39
CA SER A 89 22.56 -9.01 9.32
C SER A 89 23.42 -8.68 10.53
N SER A 90 23.98 -9.72 11.14
CA SER A 90 24.79 -9.60 12.35
C SER A 90 26.09 -10.39 12.23
N PHE A 91 27.20 -9.73 12.55
CA PHE A 91 28.52 -10.35 12.66
C PHE A 91 29.22 -9.81 13.90
N LYS A 92 29.53 -10.69 14.86
CA LYS A 92 30.09 -10.31 16.17
C LYS A 92 29.27 -9.17 16.83
N ALA A 93 29.89 -8.02 17.11
CA ALA A 93 29.24 -6.87 17.72
C ALA A 93 28.57 -5.92 16.71
N THR A 94 28.78 -6.11 15.40
CA THR A 94 28.17 -5.27 14.36
C THR A 94 26.85 -5.86 13.91
N LYS A 95 25.78 -5.06 14.00
CA LYS A 95 24.43 -5.39 13.54
C LYS A 95 23.94 -4.27 12.63
N PHE A 96 23.39 -4.64 11.49
CA PHE A 96 22.78 -3.70 10.55
C PHE A 96 21.38 -4.19 10.18
N LYS A 97 20.45 -3.25 10.03
CA LYS A 97 19.05 -3.54 9.74
C LYS A 97 18.51 -2.57 8.70
N LYS A 98 17.77 -3.08 7.73
CA LYS A 98 16.98 -2.28 6.78
C LYS A 98 15.52 -2.70 6.82
N LEU A 99 14.64 -1.73 6.68
CA LEU A 99 13.21 -1.94 6.52
C LEU A 99 12.71 -1.26 5.27
N ALA A 100 11.79 -1.92 4.58
CA ALA A 100 11.14 -1.39 3.40
C ALA A 100 9.67 -1.81 3.38
N LEU A 101 8.80 -0.89 2.97
CA LEU A 101 7.50 -1.26 2.43
C LEU A 101 7.72 -1.87 1.05
N VAL A 102 7.04 -2.98 0.78
CA VAL A 102 7.13 -3.71 -0.49
C VAL A 102 5.74 -3.96 -1.07
N GLY A 103 5.68 -4.01 -2.39
CA GLY A 103 4.45 -4.26 -3.15
C GLY A 103 4.77 -4.98 -4.46
N SER A 104 3.75 -5.47 -5.17
CA SER A 104 3.95 -6.21 -6.41
C SER A 104 4.45 -5.31 -7.53
N GLN A 105 5.54 -5.70 -8.18
CA GLN A 105 6.05 -4.98 -9.34
C GLN A 105 5.04 -5.04 -10.49
N LEU A 106 4.88 -3.91 -11.18
CA LEU A 106 3.99 -3.85 -12.35
C LEU A 106 4.48 -4.78 -13.47
N PRO A 107 3.56 -5.45 -14.19
CA PRO A 107 3.91 -6.18 -15.39
C PRO A 107 4.47 -5.23 -16.46
N LYS A 108 5.31 -5.76 -17.36
CA LYS A 108 5.88 -4.97 -18.47
C LYS A 108 4.81 -4.32 -19.35
N THR A 109 3.71 -5.04 -19.57
CA THR A 109 2.54 -4.51 -20.26
C THR A 109 1.53 -4.04 -19.22
N PRO A 110 1.18 -2.74 -19.18
CA PRO A 110 0.28 -2.22 -18.16
C PRO A 110 -1.13 -2.76 -18.36
N ILE A 111 -1.64 -3.41 -17.32
CA ILE A 111 -3.04 -3.82 -17.23
C ILE A 111 -3.83 -2.59 -16.78
N SER A 112 -4.75 -2.12 -17.60
CA SER A 112 -5.59 -0.96 -17.27
C SER A 112 -6.90 -1.37 -16.63
N LEU A 113 -7.53 -2.44 -17.14
CA LEU A 113 -8.83 -2.89 -16.67
C LEU A 113 -8.90 -4.42 -16.57
N VAL A 114 -9.41 -4.92 -15.45
CA VAL A 114 -9.93 -6.28 -15.33
C VAL A 114 -11.36 -6.20 -14.82
N LEU A 115 -12.30 -6.67 -15.63
CA LEU A 115 -13.73 -6.71 -15.33
C LEU A 115 -14.16 -8.17 -15.19
N SER A 116 -14.54 -8.60 -13.98
CA SER A 116 -14.89 -10.02 -13.77
C SER A 116 -16.36 -10.37 -14.07
N GLU A 117 -17.26 -9.39 -14.20
CA GLU A 117 -18.64 -9.62 -14.66
C GLU A 117 -18.65 -10.07 -16.13
N ASN A 118 -19.13 -11.30 -16.36
CA ASN A 118 -19.05 -11.95 -17.66
C ASN A 118 -20.39 -11.99 -18.44
N LYS A 119 -21.51 -11.56 -17.84
CA LYS A 119 -22.82 -11.74 -18.47
C LYS A 119 -23.26 -10.58 -19.37
N ILE A 120 -22.62 -9.43 -19.27
CA ILE A 120 -23.06 -8.17 -19.89
C ILE A 120 -21.84 -7.48 -20.52
N PRO A 121 -21.97 -6.85 -21.71
CA PRO A 121 -20.88 -6.08 -22.31
C PRO A 121 -20.52 -4.87 -21.46
N LEU A 122 -19.28 -4.40 -21.60
CA LEU A 122 -18.85 -3.10 -21.11
C LEU A 122 -19.36 -2.01 -22.07
N VAL A 123 -20.02 -0.99 -21.52
CA VAL A 123 -20.61 0.11 -22.30
C VAL A 123 -19.91 1.42 -21.95
N LEU A 124 -19.34 2.08 -22.96
CA LEU A 124 -18.64 3.35 -22.78
C LEU A 124 -19.52 4.50 -23.25
N VAL A 125 -19.60 5.57 -22.46
CA VAL A 125 -20.50 6.70 -22.69
C VAL A 125 -19.79 8.03 -22.39
N GLY A 126 -20.08 9.07 -23.17
CA GLY A 126 -19.44 10.39 -23.02
C GLY A 126 -17.94 10.36 -23.34
N ASP A 127 -17.17 11.18 -22.63
CA ASP A 127 -15.70 11.30 -22.75
C ASP A 127 -14.97 10.20 -21.97
N THR A 128 -15.45 8.95 -22.12
CA THR A 128 -14.83 7.79 -21.48
C THR A 128 -13.58 7.37 -22.25
N LYS A 129 -12.48 7.10 -21.54
CA LYS A 129 -11.21 6.69 -22.17
C LYS A 129 -10.58 5.53 -21.41
N ILE A 130 -10.19 4.47 -22.10
CA ILE A 130 -9.45 3.33 -21.53
C ILE A 130 -8.19 3.11 -22.35
N GLU A 131 -7.02 3.18 -21.73
CA GLU A 131 -5.72 2.97 -22.36
C GLU A 131 -4.92 1.92 -21.59
N GLY A 132 -4.35 0.94 -22.31
CA GLY A 132 -3.67 -0.22 -21.73
C GLY A 132 -4.43 -1.53 -21.97
N THR A 133 -3.88 -2.63 -21.46
CA THR A 133 -4.47 -3.95 -21.66
C THR A 133 -5.72 -4.12 -20.80
N ALA A 134 -6.83 -4.51 -21.44
CA ALA A 134 -8.12 -4.72 -20.81
C ALA A 134 -8.56 -6.18 -20.89
N TYR A 135 -8.98 -6.73 -19.76
CA TYR A 135 -9.59 -8.05 -19.63
C TYR A 135 -11.08 -7.87 -19.36
N ILE A 136 -11.92 -8.28 -20.30
CA ILE A 136 -13.36 -8.05 -20.26
C ILE A 136 -14.15 -9.33 -20.59
N SER A 137 -15.47 -9.26 -20.44
CA SER A 137 -16.39 -10.36 -20.75
C SER A 137 -16.35 -10.78 -22.22
N ASP A 138 -16.76 -12.00 -22.50
CA ASP A 138 -17.04 -12.52 -23.85
C ASP A 138 -18.10 -11.73 -24.62
N LYS A 139 -18.89 -10.88 -23.94
CA LYS A 139 -19.82 -9.96 -24.57
C LYS A 139 -19.15 -8.71 -25.15
N GLY A 140 -17.88 -8.50 -24.83
CA GLY A 140 -17.06 -7.43 -25.38
C GLY A 140 -17.42 -6.03 -24.90
N VAL A 141 -16.99 -5.04 -25.69
CA VAL A 141 -17.15 -3.62 -25.39
C VAL A 141 -17.95 -2.95 -26.51
N LYS A 142 -18.84 -2.02 -26.15
CA LYS A 142 -19.60 -1.23 -27.13
C LYS A 142 -19.75 0.23 -26.69
N ALA A 143 -19.97 1.11 -27.67
CA ALA A 143 -20.43 2.47 -27.41
C ALA A 143 -21.89 2.44 -26.92
N GLY A 144 -22.23 3.33 -26.00
CA GLY A 144 -23.61 3.50 -25.54
C GLY A 144 -24.02 4.96 -25.47
N SER A 145 -25.23 5.17 -24.95
CA SER A 145 -25.77 6.49 -24.67
C SER A 145 -26.49 6.51 -23.34
N ILE A 146 -26.32 7.58 -22.58
CA ILE A 146 -27.07 7.86 -21.35
C ILE A 146 -27.69 9.24 -21.52
N SER A 147 -29.02 9.32 -21.51
CA SER A 147 -29.78 10.59 -21.58
C SER A 147 -29.34 11.54 -22.70
N GLY A 148 -29.13 10.99 -23.91
CA GLY A 148 -28.69 11.76 -25.08
C GLY A 148 -27.19 12.04 -25.15
N HIS A 149 -26.41 11.70 -24.12
CA HIS A 149 -24.95 11.75 -24.18
C HIS A 149 -24.41 10.47 -24.81
N TYR A 150 -23.85 10.59 -26.02
CA TYR A 150 -23.23 9.50 -26.75
C TYR A 150 -21.74 9.38 -26.39
N PHE A 151 -21.16 8.21 -26.64
CA PHE A 151 -19.71 8.04 -26.65
C PHE A 151 -19.06 8.97 -27.69
N THR A 152 -18.06 9.73 -27.27
CA THR A 152 -17.36 10.71 -28.14
C THR A 152 -15.99 10.25 -28.61
N GLY A 153 -15.48 9.13 -28.09
CA GLY A 153 -14.16 8.61 -28.45
C GLY A 153 -14.12 7.95 -29.83
N THR A 154 -12.92 7.91 -30.44
CA THR A 154 -12.69 7.25 -31.73
C THR A 154 -12.42 5.76 -31.61
N LYS A 155 -11.88 5.33 -30.46
CA LYS A 155 -11.63 3.93 -30.11
C LYS A 155 -12.25 3.63 -28.76
N LEU A 156 -12.87 2.46 -28.63
CA LEU A 156 -13.45 2.02 -27.35
C LEU A 156 -12.36 1.75 -26.31
N ILE A 157 -11.30 1.04 -26.70
CA ILE A 157 -10.14 0.77 -25.85
C ILE A 157 -8.87 0.96 -26.68
N ASN A 158 -7.92 1.74 -26.16
CA ASN A 158 -6.61 1.95 -26.76
C ASN A 158 -5.60 0.98 -26.12
N GLY A 159 -5.56 -0.26 -26.58
CA GLY A 159 -4.69 -1.31 -26.05
C GLY A 159 -5.13 -2.71 -26.48
N GLN A 160 -4.50 -3.74 -25.90
CA GLN A 160 -4.88 -5.13 -26.14
C GLN A 160 -6.16 -5.47 -25.37
N ILE A 161 -7.07 -6.21 -26.01
CA ILE A 161 -8.31 -6.68 -25.39
C ILE A 161 -8.25 -8.19 -25.28
N HIS A 162 -8.41 -8.71 -24.07
CA HIS A 162 -8.55 -10.13 -23.79
C HIS A 162 -9.97 -10.42 -23.31
N TYR A 163 -10.56 -11.48 -23.85
CA TYR A 163 -11.93 -11.88 -23.55
C TYR A 163 -11.94 -13.11 -22.64
N GLY A 164 -12.99 -13.23 -21.81
CA GLY A 164 -13.29 -14.47 -21.08
C GLY A 164 -12.51 -14.68 -19.78
N GLN A 165 -11.80 -13.66 -19.29
CA GLN A 165 -11.25 -13.69 -17.94
C GLN A 165 -12.33 -13.34 -16.92
N ASN A 166 -12.86 -14.36 -16.24
CA ASN A 166 -14.04 -14.23 -15.37
C ASN A 166 -13.71 -14.03 -13.89
N SER A 167 -12.46 -13.74 -13.55
CA SER A 167 -12.02 -13.58 -12.16
C SER A 167 -11.05 -12.40 -12.01
N LEU A 168 -11.17 -11.73 -10.86
CA LEU A 168 -10.19 -10.75 -10.43
C LEU A 168 -8.88 -11.47 -10.08
N PRO A 169 -7.72 -10.81 -10.23
CA PRO A 169 -6.46 -11.35 -9.73
C PRO A 169 -6.56 -11.67 -8.25
N GLN A 170 -5.95 -12.79 -7.85
CA GLN A 170 -5.95 -13.21 -6.45
C GLN A 170 -4.97 -12.36 -5.65
N LEU A 171 -5.45 -11.82 -4.52
CA LEU A 171 -4.60 -11.18 -3.52
C LEU A 171 -3.87 -12.24 -2.69
N LEU A 172 -2.78 -11.85 -2.03
CA LEU A 172 -2.05 -12.72 -1.13
C LEU A 172 -2.93 -13.12 0.07
N PRO A 173 -3.17 -14.41 0.35
CA PRO A 173 -4.07 -14.83 1.42
C PRO A 173 -3.65 -14.35 2.82
N SER A 174 -2.35 -14.26 3.09
CA SER A 174 -1.84 -13.72 4.36
C SER A 174 -2.12 -12.22 4.51
N TRP A 175 -2.13 -11.46 3.41
CA TRP A 175 -2.52 -10.06 3.42
C TRP A 175 -4.02 -9.91 3.68
N GLU A 176 -4.87 -10.70 3.01
CA GLU A 176 -6.32 -10.67 3.29
C GLU A 176 -6.63 -11.05 4.74
N HIS A 177 -5.89 -12.01 5.31
CA HIS A 177 -6.01 -12.37 6.72
C HIS A 177 -5.60 -11.22 7.64
N HIS A 178 -4.47 -10.56 7.36
CA HIS A 178 -4.02 -9.38 8.10
C HIS A 178 -5.07 -8.26 8.12
N ILE A 179 -5.63 -7.92 6.95
CA ILE A 179 -6.69 -6.90 6.85
C ILE A 179 -7.92 -7.30 7.66
N ALA A 180 -8.30 -8.58 7.63
CA ALA A 180 -9.44 -9.07 8.40
C ALA A 180 -9.23 -8.97 9.93
N GLN A 181 -7.99 -9.13 10.41
CA GLN A 181 -7.68 -9.07 11.84
C GLN A 181 -7.81 -7.66 12.43
N PHE A 182 -7.58 -6.60 11.66
CA PHE A 182 -7.66 -5.22 12.19
C PHE A 182 -9.04 -4.81 12.69
N SER A 183 -10.09 -5.33 12.05
CA SER A 183 -11.47 -5.07 12.46
C SER A 183 -11.77 -5.58 13.87
N ASP A 184 -11.10 -6.67 14.28
CA ASP A 184 -11.30 -7.32 15.58
C ASP A 184 -10.15 -7.04 16.56
N PHE A 185 -9.10 -6.33 16.13
CA PHE A 185 -7.95 -6.00 16.97
C PHE A 185 -8.37 -5.08 18.11
N ILE A 186 -8.19 -5.51 19.36
CA ILE A 186 -8.33 -4.68 20.55
C ILE A 186 -6.96 -4.67 21.23
N PRO A 187 -6.39 -3.50 21.57
CA PRO A 187 -5.11 -3.43 22.27
C PRO A 187 -5.15 -4.24 23.56
N SER A 188 -4.13 -5.08 23.74
CA SER A 188 -3.90 -5.92 24.89
C SER A 188 -2.92 -5.27 25.87
N GLN A 189 -2.68 -5.91 27.03
CA GLN A 189 -1.68 -5.42 28.01
C GLN A 189 -0.23 -5.44 27.47
N GLU A 190 0.04 -6.19 26.40
CA GLU A 190 1.36 -6.27 25.78
C GLU A 190 1.62 -5.11 24.79
N ASP A 191 0.58 -4.37 24.42
CA ASP A 191 0.68 -3.27 23.46
C ASP A 191 1.13 -1.97 24.15
N ILE A 192 1.99 -1.21 23.46
CA ILE A 192 2.46 0.10 23.94
C ILE A 192 1.40 1.15 23.62
N VAL A 193 0.40 1.27 24.50
CA VAL A 193 -0.65 2.29 24.38
C VAL A 193 -0.12 3.64 24.86
N ILE A 194 -0.20 4.65 24.00
CA ILE A 194 0.24 6.02 24.28
C ILE A 194 -0.93 7.01 24.19
N PRO A 195 -0.91 8.11 24.95
CA PRO A 195 -1.88 9.18 24.79
C PRO A 195 -1.62 10.00 23.51
N ILE A 196 -2.65 10.72 23.08
CA ILE A 196 -2.52 11.74 22.04
C ILE A 196 -1.68 12.89 22.59
N GLY A 197 -0.58 13.20 21.90
CA GLY A 197 0.22 14.40 22.13
C GLY A 197 0.17 15.32 20.92
N GLU A 198 0.66 16.55 21.07
CA GLU A 198 0.78 17.51 19.94
C GLU A 198 1.59 16.93 18.77
N GLU A 199 2.63 16.15 19.11
CA GLU A 199 3.45 15.43 18.14
C GLU A 199 3.82 14.05 18.68
N ASN A 200 3.37 13.01 17.97
CA ASN A 200 3.76 11.62 18.19
C ASN A 200 4.63 11.13 17.02
N LYS A 201 5.88 10.77 17.32
CA LYS A 201 6.86 10.25 16.36
C LYS A 201 7.38 8.90 16.83
N ASN A 202 7.34 7.88 15.97
CA ASN A 202 7.91 6.58 16.27
C ASN A 202 8.62 5.98 15.06
N SER A 203 9.88 5.59 15.23
CA SER A 203 10.65 4.90 14.18
C SER A 203 10.13 3.49 13.94
N PHE A 204 10.25 3.00 12.71
CA PHE A 204 9.95 1.60 12.36
C PHE A 204 10.94 0.59 12.95
N PHE A 205 12.07 1.05 13.51
CA PHE A 205 12.96 0.19 14.28
C PHE A 205 12.46 -0.08 15.71
N ASN A 206 11.54 0.73 16.22
CA ASN A 206 10.92 0.57 17.54
C ASN A 206 9.64 -0.27 17.46
N PRO A 207 9.19 -0.86 18.58
CA PRO A 207 7.87 -1.48 18.64
C PRO A 207 6.75 -0.48 18.29
N THR A 208 5.67 -0.98 17.70
CA THR A 208 4.52 -0.16 17.30
C THR A 208 3.88 0.49 18.52
N GLN A 209 3.62 1.79 18.42
CA GLN A 209 2.85 2.53 19.40
C GLN A 209 1.38 2.57 18.98
N VAL A 210 0.48 2.40 19.94
CA VAL A 210 -0.96 2.34 19.68
C VAL A 210 -1.65 3.51 20.36
N ILE A 211 -2.45 4.26 19.61
CA ILE A 211 -3.41 5.22 20.12
C ILE A 211 -4.79 4.61 19.95
N PHE A 212 -5.53 4.46 21.04
CA PHE A 212 -6.84 3.80 21.03
C PHE A 212 -7.89 4.60 21.77
N GLN A 213 -9.05 4.80 21.12
CA GLN A 213 -10.20 5.46 21.70
C GLN A 213 -11.49 4.73 21.31
N PRO A 214 -12.31 4.26 22.27
CA PRO A 214 -13.57 3.56 21.94
C PRO A 214 -14.59 4.43 21.21
N GLU A 215 -14.53 5.74 21.43
CA GLU A 215 -15.46 6.73 20.88
C GLU A 215 -14.91 7.39 19.61
N GLU A 216 -15.67 8.35 19.05
CA GLU A 216 -15.20 9.17 17.94
C GLU A 216 -13.88 9.86 18.28
N LEU A 217 -12.94 9.81 17.33
CA LEU A 217 -11.61 10.36 17.46
C LEU A 217 -11.37 11.39 16.35
N VAL A 218 -11.16 12.64 16.73
CA VAL A 218 -10.76 13.71 15.81
C VAL A 218 -9.25 13.89 15.90
N LEU A 219 -8.57 13.77 14.77
CA LEU A 219 -7.12 13.95 14.66
C LEU A 219 -6.82 15.33 14.11
N ASN A 220 -6.11 16.14 14.89
CA ASN A 220 -5.63 17.49 14.52
C ASN A 220 -4.11 17.61 14.63
N GLU A 221 -3.47 16.65 15.27
CA GLU A 221 -2.07 16.65 15.70
C GLU A 221 -1.14 16.03 14.64
N THR A 222 0.14 15.88 15.00
CA THR A 222 1.16 15.27 14.13
C THR A 222 1.43 13.82 14.52
N TYR A 223 1.33 12.90 13.55
CA TYR A 223 1.59 11.47 13.71
C TYR A 223 2.52 10.97 12.61
N ILE A 224 3.72 10.53 12.99
CA ILE A 224 4.76 10.14 12.04
C ILE A 224 5.36 8.77 12.40
N GLY A 225 5.29 7.84 11.44
CA GLY A 225 5.99 6.57 11.47
C GLY A 225 5.15 5.40 12.01
N ASN A 226 5.78 4.54 12.81
CA ASN A 226 5.23 3.27 13.30
C ASN A 226 4.18 3.46 14.41
N ILE A 227 3.07 4.08 14.05
CA ILE A 227 1.95 4.43 14.93
C ILE A 227 0.65 3.87 14.35
N LEU A 228 -0.06 3.10 15.17
CA LEU A 228 -1.40 2.59 14.88
C LEU A 228 -2.42 3.42 15.66
N ILE A 229 -3.33 4.06 14.95
CA ILE A 229 -4.42 4.85 15.53
C ILE A 229 -5.72 4.09 15.31
N LYS A 230 -6.42 3.75 16.39
CA LYS A 230 -7.66 2.98 16.33
C LYS A 230 -8.81 3.66 17.06
N SER A 231 -9.98 3.64 16.44
CA SER A 231 -11.26 3.91 17.10
C SER A 231 -12.25 2.78 16.85
N ASP A 232 -13.11 2.49 17.83
CA ASP A 232 -14.22 1.53 17.67
C ASP A 232 -15.49 2.19 17.07
N SER A 233 -15.46 3.50 16.81
CA SER A 233 -16.58 4.26 16.25
C SER A 233 -16.23 4.94 14.92
N GLU A 234 -15.50 6.05 14.97
CA GLU A 234 -15.19 6.88 13.80
C GLU A 234 -13.85 7.60 14.03
N ILE A 235 -13.05 7.73 12.96
CA ILE A 235 -11.89 8.63 12.94
C ILE A 235 -12.16 9.75 11.94
N ARG A 236 -12.04 11.00 12.39
CA ARG A 236 -12.10 12.19 11.55
C ARG A 236 -10.71 12.84 11.50
N ILE A 237 -10.14 12.89 10.30
CA ILE A 237 -8.83 13.51 10.07
C ILE A 237 -9.05 14.95 9.63
N SER A 238 -8.64 15.91 10.45
CA SER A 238 -8.75 17.31 10.07
C SER A 238 -7.68 17.71 9.05
N LYS A 239 -7.98 18.74 8.26
CA LYS A 239 -7.03 19.39 7.35
C LYS A 239 -5.76 19.92 8.03
N HIS A 240 -5.81 20.10 9.36
CA HIS A 240 -4.70 20.61 10.17
C HIS A 240 -3.74 19.51 10.64
N ALA A 241 -4.18 18.24 10.62
CA ALA A 241 -3.35 17.12 11.01
C ALA A 241 -2.21 16.88 10.02
N THR A 242 -1.07 16.41 10.54
CA THR A 242 0.04 15.93 9.71
C THR A 242 0.24 14.45 9.97
N ILE A 243 -0.15 13.61 9.01
CA ILE A 243 -0.04 12.15 9.14
C ILE A 243 0.87 11.60 8.05
N ILE A 244 1.95 10.94 8.47
CA ILE A 244 2.95 10.35 7.59
C ILE A 244 3.25 8.92 8.06
N ASP A 245 3.04 7.95 7.18
CA ASP A 245 3.28 6.52 7.40
C ASP A 245 2.42 5.84 8.50
N ALA A 246 1.51 6.56 9.17
CA ALA A 246 0.65 5.96 10.20
C ALA A 246 -0.49 5.11 9.61
N THR A 247 -0.95 4.13 10.40
CA THR A 247 -2.11 3.30 10.05
C THR A 247 -3.31 3.67 10.92
N LEU A 248 -4.45 3.92 10.29
CA LEU A 248 -5.71 4.31 10.93
C LEU A 248 -6.74 3.19 10.75
N VAL A 249 -7.37 2.78 11.85
CA VAL A 249 -8.35 1.68 11.88
C VAL A 249 -9.61 2.14 12.59
N ALA A 250 -10.74 2.21 11.88
CA ALA A 250 -12.04 2.47 12.48
C ALA A 250 -13.19 2.01 11.57
N PRO A 251 -14.41 1.76 12.09
CA PRO A 251 -15.55 1.45 11.23
C PRO A 251 -15.81 2.51 10.16
N LYS A 252 -15.67 3.79 10.55
CA LYS A 252 -15.82 4.95 9.67
C LYS A 252 -14.57 5.82 9.72
N ILE A 253 -14.08 6.25 8.56
CA ILE A 253 -12.98 7.20 8.46
C ILE A 253 -13.38 8.33 7.52
N ILE A 254 -13.22 9.58 7.97
CA ILE A 254 -13.51 10.78 7.18
C ILE A 254 -12.23 11.60 7.11
N ILE A 255 -11.81 11.95 5.89
CA ILE A 255 -10.66 12.81 5.64
C ILE A 255 -11.18 14.16 5.14
N GLU A 256 -10.98 15.20 5.94
CA GLU A 256 -11.54 16.53 5.71
C GLU A 256 -10.92 17.24 4.50
N LYS A 257 -11.72 18.16 3.94
CA LYS A 257 -11.36 18.98 2.78
C LYS A 257 -9.98 19.63 2.92
N GLY A 258 -9.13 19.40 1.93
CA GLY A 258 -7.80 20.01 1.83
C GLY A 258 -6.70 19.32 2.65
N PHE A 259 -6.97 18.17 3.27
CA PHE A 259 -5.94 17.39 3.97
C PHE A 259 -4.81 16.95 3.02
N LEU A 260 -3.57 17.00 3.52
CA LEU A 260 -2.36 16.58 2.82
C LEU A 260 -1.59 15.58 3.69
N GLY A 261 -1.31 14.38 3.18
CA GLY A 261 -0.58 13.39 3.99
C GLY A 261 -0.24 12.10 3.26
N ASN A 262 0.27 11.15 4.02
CA ASN A 262 0.61 9.80 3.57
C ASN A 262 0.22 8.81 4.66
N LEU A 263 -0.78 7.96 4.41
CA LEU A 263 -1.35 7.11 5.45
C LEU A 263 -2.06 5.88 4.90
N SER A 264 -2.29 4.91 5.76
CA SER A 264 -3.10 3.72 5.47
C SER A 264 -4.37 3.74 6.30
N CYS A 265 -5.54 3.80 5.64
CA CYS A 265 -6.85 3.66 6.27
C CYS A 265 -7.38 2.25 6.06
N ILE A 266 -7.84 1.62 7.15
CA ILE A 266 -8.54 0.34 7.12
C ILE A 266 -9.86 0.51 7.86
N ALA A 267 -10.97 0.27 7.18
CA ALA A 267 -12.29 0.44 7.74
C ALA A 267 -13.23 -0.73 7.41
N SER A 268 -14.29 -0.87 8.20
CA SER A 268 -15.27 -1.95 8.03
C SER A 268 -16.58 -1.48 7.38
N GLU A 269 -16.92 -0.19 7.47
CA GLU A 269 -18.15 0.38 6.91
C GLU A 269 -17.87 1.40 5.80
N SER A 270 -17.17 2.50 6.11
CA SER A 270 -16.96 3.57 5.13
C SER A 270 -15.68 4.40 5.28
N ILE A 271 -15.09 4.78 4.15
CA ILE A 271 -14.05 5.81 4.02
C ILE A 271 -14.60 6.93 3.13
N VAL A 272 -14.63 8.16 3.65
CA VAL A 272 -15.06 9.36 2.90
C VAL A 272 -13.87 10.30 2.75
N ILE A 273 -13.52 10.60 1.50
CA ILE A 273 -12.50 11.56 1.13
C ILE A 273 -13.19 12.80 0.59
N GLU A 274 -13.08 13.90 1.32
CA GLU A 274 -13.65 15.18 0.89
C GLU A 274 -12.83 15.84 -0.23
N GLU A 275 -13.32 16.97 -0.71
CA GLU A 275 -12.76 17.71 -1.85
C GLU A 275 -11.32 18.19 -1.57
N GLY A 276 -10.45 18.19 -2.59
CA GLY A 276 -9.12 18.78 -2.50
C GLY A 276 -8.13 18.03 -1.60
N VAL A 277 -8.47 16.83 -1.13
CA VAL A 277 -7.56 15.97 -0.36
C VAL A 277 -6.44 15.46 -1.26
N LYS A 278 -5.19 15.48 -0.77
CA LYS A 278 -4.04 14.89 -1.46
C LYS A 278 -3.36 13.84 -0.59
N LEU A 279 -3.46 12.58 -1.00
CA LEU A 279 -2.76 11.46 -0.37
C LEU A 279 -1.56 11.06 -1.23
N SER A 280 -0.35 11.18 -0.67
CA SER A 280 0.90 10.86 -1.36
C SER A 280 1.20 9.37 -1.33
N TYR A 281 1.91 8.86 -2.33
CA TYR A 281 2.34 7.47 -2.37
C TYR A 281 3.44 7.24 -1.31
N PRO A 282 3.37 6.15 -0.50
CA PRO A 282 2.39 5.07 -0.55
C PRO A 282 1.20 5.25 0.41
N SER A 283 0.01 5.57 -0.10
CA SER A 283 -1.23 5.57 0.70
C SER A 283 -2.13 4.38 0.37
N ALA A 284 -2.95 3.94 1.32
CA ALA A 284 -3.90 2.85 1.09
C ALA A 284 -5.25 3.15 1.75
N LEU A 285 -6.34 2.95 1.02
CA LEU A 285 -7.71 3.06 1.50
C LEU A 285 -8.38 1.70 1.33
N ILE A 286 -8.61 1.01 2.44
CA ILE A 286 -9.03 -0.39 2.43
C ILE A 286 -10.33 -0.54 3.22
N ILE A 287 -11.35 -1.11 2.59
CA ILE A 287 -12.56 -1.56 3.24
C ILE A 287 -12.58 -3.09 3.26
N LYS A 288 -12.76 -3.65 4.46
CA LYS A 288 -13.17 -5.05 4.64
C LYS A 288 -14.56 -5.08 5.26
N GLU A 289 -15.56 -5.34 4.41
CA GLU A 289 -16.95 -5.37 4.86
C GLU A 289 -17.16 -6.48 5.90
N LYS A 290 -17.82 -6.12 7.01
CA LYS A 290 -18.23 -7.06 8.07
C LYS A 290 -19.75 -7.13 8.09
N THR A 291 -20.32 -8.30 7.79
CA THR A 291 -21.77 -8.47 7.82
C THR A 291 -22.24 -8.61 9.26
N ASN A 292 -22.76 -7.55 9.85
CA ASN A 292 -23.47 -7.64 11.12
C ASN A 292 -24.84 -8.30 10.92
N LYS A 293 -25.01 -9.52 11.42
CA LYS A 293 -26.27 -10.29 11.36
C LYS A 293 -27.45 -9.64 12.11
N ALA A 294 -27.23 -8.55 12.86
CA ALA A 294 -28.22 -7.95 13.75
C ALA A 294 -28.97 -6.73 13.17
N THR A 295 -28.59 -6.21 12.01
CA THR A 295 -29.22 -5.01 11.41
C THR A 295 -29.58 -5.23 9.95
N SER A 296 -30.40 -6.25 9.68
CA SER A 296 -31.08 -6.43 8.38
C SER A 296 -32.30 -5.51 8.21
N GLN A 297 -32.38 -4.41 8.95
CA GLN A 297 -33.41 -3.38 8.81
C GLN A 297 -32.79 -1.99 9.04
N SER A 298 -31.98 -1.51 8.10
CA SER A 298 -31.69 -0.09 7.96
C SER A 298 -31.77 0.29 6.50
N THR A 299 -32.66 1.23 6.22
CA THR A 299 -33.09 1.76 4.92
C THR A 299 -32.01 2.58 4.18
N ASN A 300 -30.74 2.52 4.60
CA ASN A 300 -29.64 3.28 4.00
C ASN A 300 -28.74 2.43 3.07
N ALA A 301 -29.35 1.61 2.20
CA ALA A 301 -28.66 0.81 1.19
C ALA A 301 -27.99 1.63 0.05
N THR A 302 -27.73 2.92 0.27
CA THR A 302 -27.40 3.90 -0.78
C THR A 302 -26.02 4.54 -0.66
N LYS A 303 -25.36 4.49 0.51
CA LYS A 303 -24.03 5.12 0.70
C LYS A 303 -22.91 4.17 0.27
N ALA A 304 -21.98 4.67 -0.53
CA ALA A 304 -20.81 3.92 -0.96
C ALA A 304 -19.84 3.69 0.20
N SER A 305 -19.15 2.54 0.18
CA SER A 305 -18.16 2.20 1.20
C SER A 305 -16.88 3.04 1.06
N ILE A 306 -16.45 3.35 -0.16
CA ILE A 306 -15.40 4.33 -0.40
C ILE A 306 -15.99 5.41 -1.29
N SER A 307 -15.97 6.66 -0.82
CA SER A 307 -16.43 7.81 -1.60
C SER A 307 -15.32 8.84 -1.71
N ILE A 308 -14.91 9.14 -2.92
CA ILE A 308 -13.91 10.17 -3.21
C ILE A 308 -14.60 11.30 -3.94
N VAL A 309 -14.67 12.45 -3.28
CA VAL A 309 -15.24 13.67 -3.83
C VAL A 309 -14.30 14.24 -4.91
N GLY A 310 -14.84 15.06 -5.81
CA GLY A 310 -14.09 15.68 -6.90
C GLY A 310 -12.90 16.53 -6.43
N ASP A 311 -11.99 16.82 -7.37
CA ASP A 311 -10.78 17.62 -7.17
C ASP A 311 -9.77 17.06 -6.13
N SER A 312 -9.93 15.79 -5.72
CA SER A 312 -8.99 15.07 -4.84
C SER A 312 -7.97 14.24 -5.62
N HIS A 313 -6.74 14.12 -5.11
CA HIS A 313 -5.65 13.38 -5.73
C HIS A 313 -5.11 12.30 -4.78
N ILE A 314 -5.24 11.03 -5.15
CA ILE A 314 -4.88 9.91 -4.27
C ILE A 314 -3.85 9.04 -4.97
N SER A 315 -2.66 8.91 -4.40
CA SER A 315 -1.59 8.06 -4.92
C SER A 315 -1.42 6.81 -4.06
N GLY A 316 -1.80 5.65 -4.60
CA GLY A 316 -1.70 4.35 -3.92
C GLY A 316 -2.87 3.41 -4.17
N TYR A 317 -3.31 2.68 -3.13
CA TYR A 317 -4.29 1.60 -3.27
C TYR A 317 -5.69 2.00 -2.81
N LEU A 318 -6.70 1.62 -3.58
CA LEU A 318 -8.10 1.65 -3.16
C LEU A 318 -8.62 0.21 -3.19
N VAL A 319 -9.01 -0.34 -2.05
CA VAL A 319 -9.42 -1.74 -1.95
C VAL A 319 -10.78 -1.86 -1.29
N PHE A 320 -11.69 -2.56 -1.94
CA PHE A 320 -12.93 -3.04 -1.34
C PHE A 320 -12.96 -4.58 -1.39
N LEU A 321 -12.98 -5.18 -0.21
CA LEU A 321 -13.11 -6.62 0.00
C LEU A 321 -14.52 -6.94 0.50
N GLU A 322 -15.21 -7.79 -0.24
CA GLU A 322 -16.53 -8.29 0.12
C GLU A 322 -16.40 -9.26 1.32
N ASP A 323 -17.44 -9.36 2.14
CA ASP A 323 -17.49 -10.38 3.18
C ASP A 323 -17.62 -11.78 2.55
N ARG A 324 -17.17 -12.83 3.26
CA ARG A 324 -17.23 -14.23 2.79
C ARG A 324 -18.67 -14.71 2.58
N ASN A 325 -19.63 -14.12 3.29
CA ASN A 325 -21.06 -14.46 3.23
C ASN A 325 -21.90 -13.20 2.93
N PRO A 326 -21.93 -12.70 1.68
CA PRO A 326 -22.69 -11.52 1.35
C PRO A 326 -24.19 -11.78 1.55
N SER A 327 -24.83 -10.98 2.41
CA SER A 327 -26.24 -11.12 2.78
C SER A 327 -27.22 -10.71 1.67
N SER A 328 -26.73 -10.13 0.57
CA SER A 328 -27.55 -9.70 -0.57
C SER A 328 -26.69 -9.46 -1.82
N THR A 329 -27.10 -10.04 -2.95
CA THR A 329 -26.46 -9.80 -4.27
C THR A 329 -27.06 -8.57 -4.97
N ASN A 330 -27.12 -7.44 -4.28
CA ASN A 330 -27.62 -6.21 -4.89
C ASN A 330 -26.63 -5.71 -5.97
N ARG A 331 -26.93 -6.00 -7.24
CA ARG A 331 -26.12 -5.62 -8.40
C ARG A 331 -25.99 -4.10 -8.60
N THR A 332 -26.84 -3.30 -7.96
CA THR A 332 -26.84 -1.83 -8.09
C THR A 332 -26.18 -1.12 -6.90
N LYS A 333 -25.78 -1.87 -5.86
CA LYS A 333 -24.96 -1.31 -4.76
C LYS A 333 -23.61 -0.89 -5.34
N VAL A 334 -23.23 0.35 -5.08
CA VAL A 334 -21.92 0.91 -5.45
C VAL A 334 -21.05 0.87 -4.21
N ASN A 335 -19.88 0.27 -4.33
CA ASN A 335 -18.94 0.10 -3.21
C ASN A 335 -17.85 1.16 -3.24
N ILE A 336 -17.35 1.51 -4.44
CA ILE A 336 -16.37 2.59 -4.62
C ILE A 336 -16.94 3.64 -5.59
N VAL A 337 -16.92 4.90 -5.20
CA VAL A 337 -17.27 6.06 -6.04
C VAL A 337 -16.04 6.93 -6.22
N ILE A 338 -15.63 7.14 -7.47
CA ILE A 338 -14.63 8.13 -7.85
C ILE A 338 -15.37 9.27 -8.54
N GLY A 339 -15.50 10.40 -7.84
CA GLY A 339 -16.18 11.59 -8.33
C GLY A 339 -15.47 12.25 -9.51
N SER A 340 -16.20 13.10 -10.23
CA SER A 340 -15.67 13.87 -11.35
C SER A 340 -14.45 14.71 -10.91
N LYS A 341 -13.43 14.79 -11.77
CA LYS A 341 -12.15 15.49 -11.52
C LYS A 341 -11.26 14.88 -10.42
N ALA A 342 -11.74 13.91 -9.65
CA ALA A 342 -10.86 13.15 -8.77
C ALA A 342 -9.86 12.33 -9.62
N THR A 343 -8.61 12.27 -9.16
CA THR A 343 -7.54 11.54 -9.83
C THR A 343 -6.92 10.52 -8.88
N ILE A 344 -6.94 9.25 -9.28
CA ILE A 344 -6.30 8.16 -8.56
C ILE A 344 -5.04 7.75 -9.33
N GLN A 345 -3.86 7.87 -8.73
CA GLN A 345 -2.62 7.36 -9.29
C GLN A 345 -2.23 6.06 -8.58
N GLY A 346 -2.55 4.92 -9.20
CA GLY A 346 -2.28 3.63 -8.60
C GLY A 346 -3.26 2.54 -9.01
N GLN A 347 -3.68 1.71 -8.05
CA GLN A 347 -4.50 0.54 -8.32
C GLN A 347 -5.79 0.54 -7.50
N LEU A 348 -6.91 0.35 -8.18
CA LEU A 348 -8.22 0.13 -7.58
C LEU A 348 -8.57 -1.35 -7.66
N TYR A 349 -8.89 -1.98 -6.54
CA TYR A 349 -9.36 -3.36 -6.47
C TYR A 349 -10.69 -3.44 -5.75
N CYS A 350 -11.74 -3.87 -6.44
CA CYS A 350 -13.10 -3.86 -5.91
C CYS A 350 -13.80 -5.19 -6.22
N GLN A 351 -14.02 -6.00 -5.19
CA GLN A 351 -14.82 -7.23 -5.29
C GLN A 351 -16.32 -6.94 -5.49
N GLY A 352 -16.74 -5.68 -5.39
CA GLY A 352 -18.09 -5.20 -5.65
C GLY A 352 -18.19 -4.32 -6.90
N SER A 353 -19.06 -3.30 -6.85
CA SER A 353 -19.29 -2.40 -7.98
C SER A 353 -18.55 -1.07 -7.82
N THR A 354 -18.01 -0.54 -8.92
CA THR A 354 -17.34 0.77 -8.97
C THR A 354 -18.15 1.76 -9.81
N GLN A 355 -18.34 2.97 -9.31
CA GLN A 355 -18.78 4.12 -10.10
C GLN A 355 -17.55 4.99 -10.39
N LEU A 356 -17.23 5.17 -11.67
CA LEU A 356 -16.05 5.90 -12.12
C LEU A 356 -16.46 7.09 -12.99
N ASP A 357 -16.43 8.27 -12.41
CA ASP A 357 -16.68 9.55 -13.09
C ASP A 357 -15.39 10.39 -13.23
N GLY A 358 -14.33 10.04 -12.48
CA GLY A 358 -13.01 10.67 -12.50
C GLY A 358 -11.97 9.94 -13.35
N THR A 359 -10.69 10.11 -12.99
CA THR A 359 -9.55 9.53 -13.71
C THR A 359 -8.74 8.58 -12.82
N VAL A 360 -8.39 7.41 -13.35
CA VAL A 360 -7.44 6.48 -12.75
C VAL A 360 -6.21 6.39 -13.65
N LEU A 361 -5.07 6.89 -13.18
CA LEU A 361 -3.74 6.71 -13.76
C LEU A 361 -3.18 5.38 -13.22
N GLY A 362 -3.42 4.28 -13.94
CA GLY A 362 -3.05 2.94 -13.51
C GLY A 362 -4.10 1.88 -13.82
N SER A 363 -4.40 1.04 -12.82
CA SER A 363 -5.18 -0.19 -13.02
C SER A 363 -6.48 -0.20 -12.22
N VAL A 364 -7.55 -0.68 -12.85
CA VAL A 364 -8.85 -0.92 -12.22
C VAL A 364 -9.17 -2.42 -12.31
N PHE A 365 -9.30 -3.07 -11.16
CA PHE A 365 -9.75 -4.45 -11.03
C PHE A 365 -11.11 -4.40 -10.33
N THR A 366 -12.21 -4.63 -11.07
CA THR A 366 -13.55 -4.52 -10.47
C THR A 366 -14.49 -5.60 -10.97
N LYS A 367 -15.42 -6.03 -10.10
CA LYS A 367 -16.45 -6.98 -10.52
C LYS A 367 -17.34 -6.38 -11.59
N ARG A 368 -17.83 -5.16 -11.37
CA ARG A 368 -18.69 -4.46 -12.34
C ARG A 368 -18.60 -2.96 -12.20
N PHE A 369 -18.98 -2.25 -13.25
CA PHE A 369 -19.26 -0.82 -13.17
C PHE A 369 -20.73 -0.55 -12.94
N VAL A 370 -21.03 0.53 -12.22
CA VAL A 370 -22.40 1.02 -12.05
C VAL A 370 -22.36 2.54 -12.17
N THR A 371 -23.07 3.08 -13.16
CA THR A 371 -23.30 4.52 -13.29
C THR A 371 -24.70 4.83 -12.78
N LYS A 372 -24.78 5.73 -11.80
CA LYS A 372 -26.05 6.32 -11.35
C LYS A 372 -26.15 7.72 -11.93
N GLY A 373 -27.18 7.96 -12.73
CA GLY A 373 -27.35 9.26 -13.38
C GLY A 373 -28.72 9.37 -14.03
N PHE A 374 -29.24 10.61 -14.11
CA PHE A 374 -30.49 10.91 -14.81
C PHE A 374 -31.69 10.06 -14.35
N GLY A 375 -31.78 9.80 -13.05
CA GLY A 375 -32.87 9.00 -12.45
C GLY A 375 -32.81 7.49 -12.75
N SER A 376 -31.76 6.99 -13.40
CA SER A 376 -31.58 5.59 -13.76
C SER A 376 -30.27 5.01 -13.22
N VAL A 377 -30.19 3.68 -13.20
CA VAL A 377 -28.97 2.93 -12.83
C VAL A 377 -28.55 2.06 -14.00
N TYR A 378 -27.32 2.25 -14.45
CA TYR A 378 -26.74 1.57 -15.61
C TYR A 378 -25.62 0.63 -15.16
N VAL A 379 -25.80 -0.66 -15.36
CA VAL A 379 -24.81 -1.70 -15.00
C VAL A 379 -23.83 -1.91 -16.14
N ASN A 380 -22.54 -2.07 -15.83
CA ASN A 380 -21.42 -2.13 -16.78
C ASN A 380 -21.32 -0.92 -17.71
N HIS A 381 -21.79 0.25 -17.25
CA HIS A 381 -21.58 1.51 -17.96
C HIS A 381 -20.49 2.31 -17.26
N ILE A 382 -19.66 2.99 -18.04
CA ILE A 382 -18.74 4.03 -17.58
C ILE A 382 -19.16 5.32 -18.29
N TYR A 383 -19.32 6.40 -17.53
CA TYR A 383 -19.73 7.70 -18.05
C TYR A 383 -18.68 8.75 -17.70
N ASN A 384 -18.00 9.29 -18.72
CA ASN A 384 -16.88 10.24 -18.61
C ASN A 384 -15.65 9.77 -17.81
N GLY A 385 -15.66 8.53 -17.33
CA GLY A 385 -14.55 7.95 -16.57
C GLY A 385 -13.34 7.64 -17.43
N LYS A 386 -12.13 7.85 -16.87
CA LYS A 386 -10.87 7.63 -17.58
C LYS A 386 -10.00 6.62 -16.84
N ILE A 387 -9.45 5.65 -17.56
CA ILE A 387 -8.51 4.64 -17.06
C ILE A 387 -7.28 4.68 -17.97
N LEU A 388 -6.20 5.26 -17.48
CA LEU A 388 -4.98 5.55 -18.24
C LEU A 388 -3.84 4.68 -17.71
N GLY A 389 -3.74 3.45 -18.19
CA GLY A 389 -2.78 2.46 -17.69
C GLY A 389 -1.31 2.75 -18.05
N TYR A 390 -1.07 3.49 -19.14
CA TYR A 390 0.29 3.87 -19.56
C TYR A 390 0.90 4.99 -18.72
N ASP A 391 0.09 5.74 -17.97
CA ASP A 391 0.51 6.95 -17.25
C ASP A 391 1.02 6.65 -15.82
N LEU A 392 0.99 5.38 -15.41
CA LEU A 392 1.52 4.96 -14.10
C LEU A 392 3.03 4.72 -14.18
N ASN A 393 3.79 5.37 -13.29
CA ASN A 393 5.24 5.24 -13.23
C ASN A 393 5.67 3.77 -13.08
N SER A 394 6.63 3.30 -13.89
CA SER A 394 7.13 1.92 -13.86
C SER A 394 7.79 1.51 -12.55
N ALA A 395 8.21 2.47 -11.72
CA ALA A 395 8.75 2.24 -10.37
C ALA A 395 7.65 1.98 -9.33
N TYR A 396 6.38 2.20 -9.68
CA TYR A 396 5.26 1.94 -8.78
C TYR A 396 5.19 0.46 -8.43
N CYS A 397 5.06 0.19 -7.13
CA CYS A 397 4.76 -1.13 -6.61
C CYS A 397 3.28 -1.17 -6.20
N GLY A 398 2.57 -2.18 -6.66
CA GLY A 398 1.13 -2.36 -6.55
C GLY A 398 0.69 -3.30 -5.44
N LEU A 399 -0.61 -3.60 -5.46
CA LEU A 399 -1.29 -4.51 -4.56
C LEU A 399 -0.58 -5.87 -4.49
N PRO A 400 -0.58 -6.53 -3.32
CA PRO A 400 0.13 -7.80 -3.12
C PRO A 400 -0.61 -8.95 -3.81
N PHE A 401 -0.48 -9.03 -5.13
CA PHE A 401 -1.04 -10.11 -5.93
C PHE A 401 -0.22 -11.38 -5.76
N LEU A 402 -0.92 -12.52 -5.75
CA LEU A 402 -0.31 -13.83 -5.65
C LEU A 402 0.58 -14.09 -6.89
N ASN A 403 1.79 -14.61 -6.66
CA ASN A 403 2.78 -14.97 -7.70
C ASN A 403 3.39 -13.79 -8.49
N TYR A 404 3.31 -12.55 -7.99
CA TYR A 404 4.01 -11.41 -8.56
C TYR A 404 5.36 -11.18 -7.86
N ASN A 405 6.38 -10.81 -8.64
CA ASN A 405 7.62 -10.27 -8.07
C ASN A 405 7.32 -9.00 -7.30
N LYS A 406 8.11 -8.72 -6.27
CA LYS A 406 7.92 -7.54 -5.43
C LYS A 406 9.04 -6.53 -5.66
N GLY A 407 8.72 -5.28 -5.40
CA GLY A 407 9.68 -4.17 -5.40
C GLY A 407 9.56 -3.36 -4.12
N VAL A 408 10.59 -2.56 -3.86
CA VAL A 408 10.59 -1.62 -2.74
C VAL A 408 9.71 -0.44 -3.10
N THR A 409 8.66 -0.25 -2.30
CA THR A 409 7.73 0.88 -2.36
C THR A 409 8.33 2.10 -1.68
N LYS A 410 8.87 1.92 -0.47
CA LYS A 410 9.47 2.99 0.34
C LYS A 410 10.46 2.41 1.35
N TRP A 411 11.63 3.03 1.50
CA TRP A 411 12.56 2.71 2.59
C TRP A 411 12.09 3.40 3.88
N LEU A 412 12.14 2.68 4.99
CA LEU A 412 11.68 3.16 6.29
C LEU A 412 12.88 3.42 7.22
N TYR A 413 12.65 4.30 8.19
CA TYR A 413 13.64 4.74 9.17
C TYR A 413 13.07 4.77 10.59
#